data_AF-A0A924G190-F1
#
_entry.id   AF-A0A924G190-F1
#
_cell.length_a   1.000
_cell.length_b   1.000
_cell.length_c   1.000
_cell.angle_alpha   90.00
_cell.angle_beta   90.00
_cell.angle_gamma   90.00
#
_symmetry.space_group_name_H-M   'P 1'
#
loop_
_entity.id
_entity.type
_entity.pdbx_description
1 polymer ?
#
loop_
_entity_poly.entity_id
_entity_poly.type
_entity_poly.pdbx_seq_one_letter_code
_entity_poly.pdbx_strand_id
1 'polypeptide(L)'
;LRSKSTTRLTDTPAIDTSPSYAPDGSKICFESDRGGKPQIYTMAATGGPAQRISFGDGSYSTPVWSPRGDYIAFTKQGGGQFSIGIMKPDGSGERLLTSGYHNEGPTFAPNGRVIMFFREPGGAGGPSLFTVDVSGRNELKVPTPGFASDPAWSPLLS
;
A
#
# COMPACT_ATOMS: atom_id res chain seq x y z
N LEU A 1 -22.34 -5.67 -5.56
CA LEU A 1 -22.51 -4.36 -6.21
C LEU A 1 -23.89 -4.30 -6.87
N ARG A 2 -24.93 -3.78 -6.19
CA ARG A 2 -26.34 -3.90 -6.63
C ARG A 2 -26.99 -2.60 -7.11
N SER A 3 -26.37 -1.45 -6.89
CA SER A 3 -26.75 -0.19 -7.54
C SER A 3 -25.48 0.38 -8.16
N LYS A 4 -25.53 0.79 -9.43
CA LYS A 4 -24.41 1.49 -10.10
C LYS A 4 -24.29 2.94 -9.59
N SER A 5 -24.59 3.17 -8.31
CA SER A 5 -24.57 4.49 -7.70
C SER A 5 -23.15 4.83 -7.25
N THR A 6 -22.72 6.05 -7.56
CA THR A 6 -21.40 6.58 -7.19
C THR A 6 -21.55 7.66 -6.14
N THR A 7 -20.76 7.58 -5.07
CA THR A 7 -20.71 8.60 -4.01
C THR A 7 -19.32 9.22 -3.98
N ARG A 8 -19.24 10.55 -3.99
CA ARG A 8 -17.98 11.27 -3.77
C ARG A 8 -17.62 11.21 -2.29
N LEU A 9 -16.38 10.81 -1.97
CA LEU A 9 -15.90 10.70 -0.58
C LEU A 9 -14.98 11.84 -0.15
N THR A 10 -14.31 12.50 -1.10
CA THR A 10 -13.42 13.65 -0.83
C THR A 10 -13.73 14.79 -1.81
N ASP A 11 -13.57 16.04 -1.36
CA ASP A 11 -13.88 17.25 -2.12
C ASP A 11 -12.90 18.40 -1.86
N THR A 12 -11.70 18.07 -1.35
CA THR A 12 -10.66 19.06 -1.05
C THR A 12 -9.75 19.31 -2.26
N PRO A 13 -8.96 20.41 -2.27
CA PRO A 13 -7.95 20.64 -3.31
C PRO A 13 -6.75 19.69 -3.29
N ALA A 14 -6.63 18.84 -2.25
CA ALA A 14 -5.55 17.88 -2.11
C ALA A 14 -5.66 16.76 -3.16
N ILE A 15 -4.53 16.14 -3.47
CA ILE A 15 -4.47 14.93 -4.28
C ILE A 15 -4.81 13.75 -3.37
N ASP A 16 -5.95 13.10 -3.62
CA ASP A 16 -6.41 11.90 -2.91
C ASP A 16 -6.46 10.70 -3.86
N THR A 17 -5.65 9.66 -3.59
CA THR A 17 -5.41 8.55 -4.55
C THR A 17 -5.16 7.22 -3.82
N SER A 18 -5.08 6.13 -4.59
CA SER A 18 -4.72 4.78 -4.13
C SER A 18 -5.54 4.28 -2.94
N PRO A 19 -6.89 4.31 -3.01
CA PRO A 19 -7.71 3.83 -1.92
C PRO A 19 -7.67 2.31 -1.82
N SER A 20 -7.72 1.79 -0.60
CA SER A 20 -7.90 0.37 -0.29
C SER A 20 -8.89 0.20 0.85
N TYR A 21 -9.86 -0.70 0.68
CA TYR A 21 -10.88 -0.97 1.69
C TYR A 21 -10.32 -1.83 2.82
N ALA A 22 -10.75 -1.53 4.04
CA ALA A 22 -10.68 -2.49 5.14
C ALA A 22 -11.48 -3.76 4.77
N PRO A 23 -11.06 -4.95 5.23
CA PRO A 23 -11.70 -6.21 4.85
C PRO A 23 -13.17 -6.33 5.30
N ASP A 24 -13.57 -5.57 6.33
CA ASP A 24 -14.96 -5.48 6.79
C ASP A 24 -15.79 -4.43 6.00
N GLY A 25 -15.16 -3.70 5.07
CA GLY A 25 -15.78 -2.64 4.29
C GLY A 25 -16.13 -1.37 5.08
N SER A 26 -15.74 -1.25 6.35
CA SER A 26 -16.14 -0.13 7.21
C SER A 26 -15.33 1.15 6.94
N LYS A 27 -14.09 0.98 6.51
CA LYS A 27 -13.13 2.06 6.27
C LYS A 27 -12.40 1.90 4.95
N ILE A 28 -11.78 2.99 4.51
CA ILE A 28 -10.73 2.97 3.50
C ILE A 28 -9.45 3.58 4.06
N CYS A 29 -8.30 3.09 3.63
CA CYS A 29 -7.03 3.81 3.68
C CYS A 29 -6.71 4.38 2.31
N PHE A 30 -6.03 5.51 2.25
CA PHE A 30 -5.71 6.18 0.99
C PHE A 30 -4.55 7.16 1.17
N GLU A 31 -3.91 7.51 0.06
CA GLU A 31 -2.85 8.50 0.02
C GLU A 31 -3.45 9.90 -0.12
N SER A 32 -2.90 10.87 0.63
CA SER A 32 -3.24 12.28 0.48
C SER A 32 -2.07 13.20 0.75
N ASP A 33 -1.94 14.27 -0.02
CA ASP A 33 -0.96 15.34 0.18
C ASP A 33 -1.48 16.53 0.99
N ARG A 34 -2.68 16.43 1.58
CA ARG A 34 -3.33 17.53 2.34
C ARG A 34 -2.51 18.13 3.49
N GLY A 35 -1.47 17.43 3.93
CA GLY A 35 -0.51 17.88 4.95
C GLY A 35 0.80 18.45 4.38
N GLY A 36 0.88 18.71 3.08
CA GLY A 36 2.04 19.27 2.36
C GLY A 36 2.92 18.26 1.63
N LYS A 37 2.84 16.96 1.99
CA LYS A 37 3.51 15.85 1.27
C LYS A 37 2.64 14.59 1.35
N PRO A 38 2.81 13.60 0.46
CA PRO A 38 2.05 12.36 0.49
C PRO A 38 2.16 11.64 1.83
N GLN A 39 1.01 11.34 2.43
CA GLN A 39 0.86 10.62 3.67
C GLN A 39 -0.35 9.70 3.58
N ILE A 40 -0.44 8.72 4.47
CA ILE A 40 -1.56 7.78 4.51
C ILE A 40 -2.60 8.26 5.50
N TYR A 41 -3.84 8.23 5.05
CA TYR A 41 -5.02 8.58 5.82
C TYR A 41 -6.01 7.43 5.83
N THR A 42 -6.89 7.43 6.82
CA THR A 42 -8.06 6.56 6.89
C THR A 42 -9.33 7.38 7.05
N MET A 43 -10.45 6.87 6.55
CA MET A 43 -11.78 7.43 6.80
C MET A 43 -12.84 6.34 6.70
N ALA A 44 -14.07 6.63 7.11
CA ALA A 44 -15.20 5.72 6.89
C ALA A 44 -15.44 5.52 5.38
N ALA A 45 -15.82 4.30 5.00
CA ALA A 45 -16.13 3.96 3.60
C ALA A 45 -17.35 4.73 3.05
N THR A 46 -18.18 5.26 3.95
CA THR A 46 -19.32 6.13 3.63
C THR A 46 -18.95 7.60 3.50
N GLY A 47 -17.67 7.95 3.67
CA GLY A 47 -17.18 9.33 3.73
C GLY A 47 -17.18 9.91 5.14
N GLY A 48 -16.65 11.12 5.28
CA GLY A 48 -16.47 11.81 6.56
C GLY A 48 -15.04 12.31 6.75
N PRO A 49 -14.69 12.77 7.95
CA PRO A 49 -13.35 13.30 8.22
C PRO A 49 -12.28 12.22 8.04
N ALA A 50 -11.19 12.60 7.36
CA ALA A 50 -10.03 11.74 7.18
C ALA A 50 -9.00 11.96 8.30
N GLN A 51 -8.48 10.87 8.84
CA GLN A 51 -7.46 10.85 9.88
C GLN A 51 -6.12 10.40 9.32
N ARG A 52 -5.07 11.19 9.54
CA ARG A 52 -3.69 10.81 9.19
C ARG A 52 -3.21 9.68 10.09
N ILE A 53 -2.54 8.67 9.52
CA ILE A 53 -1.98 7.54 10.28
C ILE A 53 -0.47 7.36 10.10
N SER A 54 0.16 7.94 9.06
CA SER A 54 1.62 7.91 8.91
C SER A 54 2.26 9.18 9.47
N PHE A 55 3.30 9.05 10.29
CA PHE A 55 3.95 10.21 10.95
C PHE A 55 5.47 10.23 10.90
N GLY A 56 6.12 9.17 10.40
CA GLY A 56 7.58 9.16 10.26
C GLY A 56 8.07 10.08 9.13
N ASP A 57 9.39 10.17 9.01
CA ASP A 57 10.04 10.98 7.97
C ASP A 57 9.80 10.44 6.56
N GLY A 58 9.85 11.32 5.56
CA GLY A 58 9.58 10.97 4.15
C GLY A 58 8.11 11.06 3.73
N SER A 59 7.82 10.53 2.54
CA SER A 59 6.50 10.47 1.92
C SER A 59 5.99 9.04 1.92
N TYR A 60 4.67 8.86 2.05
CA TYR A 60 4.02 7.55 2.10
C TYR A 60 2.96 7.47 1.01
N SER A 61 2.98 6.39 0.23
CA SER A 61 2.12 6.20 -0.95
C SER A 61 1.60 4.76 -1.03
N THR A 62 0.69 4.53 -1.98
CA THR A 62 0.17 3.20 -2.36
C THR A 62 -0.25 2.30 -1.18
N PRO A 63 -1.12 2.78 -0.25
CA PRO A 63 -1.51 1.97 0.90
C PRO A 63 -2.47 0.84 0.50
N VAL A 64 -2.25 -0.34 1.08
CA VAL A 64 -3.13 -1.50 0.88
C VAL A 64 -3.47 -2.14 2.21
N TRP A 65 -4.76 -2.35 2.48
CA TRP A 65 -5.24 -3.00 3.71
C TRP A 65 -5.02 -4.51 3.63
N SER A 66 -4.52 -5.10 4.71
CA SER A 66 -4.42 -6.56 4.87
C SER A 66 -5.82 -7.18 4.83
N PRO A 67 -6.01 -8.32 4.13
CA PRO A 67 -7.28 -9.06 4.17
C PRO A 67 -7.60 -9.59 5.58
N ARG A 68 -6.61 -9.64 6.49
CA ARG A 68 -6.80 -9.97 7.92
C ARG A 68 -7.19 -8.75 8.77
N GLY A 69 -7.09 -7.54 8.23
CA GLY A 69 -7.44 -6.29 8.91
C GLY A 69 -6.41 -5.79 9.92
N ASP A 70 -5.34 -6.56 10.15
CA ASP A 70 -4.32 -6.30 11.18
C ASP A 70 -3.24 -5.29 10.77
N TYR A 71 -3.04 -5.09 9.47
CA TYR A 71 -2.02 -4.20 8.93
C TYR A 71 -2.49 -3.41 7.70
N ILE A 72 -1.81 -2.30 7.45
CA ILE A 72 -1.79 -1.58 6.19
C ILE A 72 -0.35 -1.63 5.67
N ALA A 73 -0.15 -2.15 4.47
CA ALA A 73 1.12 -2.08 3.75
C ALA A 73 1.20 -0.76 2.98
N PHE A 74 2.41 -0.27 2.75
CA PHE A 74 2.65 0.99 2.08
C PHE A 74 4.01 1.06 1.41
N THR A 75 4.15 2.00 0.48
CA THR A 75 5.44 2.47 -0.02
C THR A 75 5.88 3.70 0.76
N LYS A 76 7.15 3.75 1.16
CA LYS A 76 7.76 4.90 1.82
C LYS A 76 8.97 5.38 1.04
N GLN A 77 9.00 6.67 0.73
CA GLN A 77 10.13 7.33 0.09
C GLN A 77 10.82 8.27 1.08
N GLY A 78 12.11 8.07 1.30
CA GLY A 78 12.92 8.91 2.19
C GLY A 78 14.39 8.52 2.16
N GLY A 79 15.29 9.47 2.42
CA GLY A 79 16.74 9.20 2.43
C GLY A 79 17.30 8.69 1.09
N GLY A 80 16.65 9.02 -0.04
CA GLY A 80 17.05 8.56 -1.38
C GLY A 80 16.68 7.11 -1.70
N GLN A 81 15.81 6.48 -0.90
CA GLN A 81 15.38 5.10 -1.09
C GLN A 81 13.85 4.98 -1.07
N PHE A 82 13.37 3.90 -1.66
CA PHE A 82 11.98 3.46 -1.58
C PHE A 82 11.90 2.16 -0.80
N SER A 83 10.94 2.08 0.11
CA SER A 83 10.77 0.94 1.01
C SER A 83 9.33 0.45 1.00
N ILE A 84 9.16 -0.87 1.15
CA ILE A 84 7.86 -1.44 1.51
C ILE A 84 7.81 -1.57 3.02
N GLY A 85 6.78 -1.00 3.63
CA GLY A 85 6.54 -1.08 5.07
C GLY A 85 5.14 -1.54 5.38
N ILE A 86 4.92 -1.81 6.66
CA ILE A 86 3.59 -2.02 7.22
C ILE A 86 3.42 -1.25 8.53
N MET A 87 2.18 -0.92 8.87
CA MET A 87 1.77 -0.38 10.17
C MET A 87 0.40 -0.92 10.55
N LYS A 88 0.01 -0.81 11.82
CA LYS A 88 -1.36 -1.11 12.22
C LYS A 88 -2.32 -0.03 11.66
N PRO A 89 -3.63 -0.31 11.55
CA PRO A 89 -4.61 0.67 11.07
C PRO A 89 -4.70 1.98 11.86
N ASP A 90 -4.23 1.99 13.11
CA ASP A 90 -4.14 3.19 13.94
C ASP A 90 -2.83 3.99 13.73
N GLY A 91 -1.95 3.54 12.83
CA GLY A 91 -0.64 4.12 12.56
C GLY A 91 0.49 3.62 13.45
N SER A 92 0.19 2.85 14.50
CA SER A 92 1.21 2.34 15.42
C SER A 92 1.98 1.15 14.83
N GLY A 93 3.17 0.90 15.38
CA GLY A 93 3.97 -0.27 15.01
C GLY A 93 4.47 -0.25 13.56
N GLU A 94 4.75 0.94 13.03
CA GLU A 94 5.41 1.09 11.72
C GLU A 94 6.70 0.27 11.67
N ARG A 95 6.87 -0.49 10.59
CA ARG A 95 8.12 -1.21 10.29
C ARG A 95 8.34 -1.32 8.79
N LEU A 96 9.58 -1.13 8.37
CA LEU A 96 10.02 -1.37 7.00
C LEU A 96 10.39 -2.85 6.86
N LEU A 97 9.91 -3.47 5.79
CA LEU A 97 10.17 -4.87 5.48
C LEU A 97 11.34 -5.02 4.51
N THR A 98 11.47 -4.07 3.58
CA THR A 98 12.52 -4.09 2.56
C THR A 98 12.71 -2.68 1.97
N SER A 99 13.94 -2.38 1.56
CA SER A 99 14.34 -1.10 0.97
C SER A 99 15.15 -1.34 -0.29
N GLY A 100 15.11 -0.39 -1.22
CA GLY A 100 15.83 -0.47 -2.49
C GLY A 100 15.84 0.85 -3.23
N TYR A 101 16.34 0.84 -4.46
CA TYR A 101 16.33 2.01 -5.32
C TYR A 101 14.90 2.48 -5.60
N HIS A 102 14.02 1.56 -6.00
CA HIS A 102 12.61 1.84 -6.27
C HIS A 102 11.75 0.59 -5.98
N ASN A 103 11.30 0.44 -4.73
CA ASN A 103 10.33 -0.59 -4.32
C ASN A 103 8.95 0.06 -4.16
N GLU A 104 7.92 -0.42 -4.85
CA GLU A 104 6.60 0.21 -4.80
C GLU A 104 5.45 -0.79 -5.11
N GLY A 105 4.22 -0.35 -4.90
CA GLY A 105 3.00 -1.07 -5.27
C GLY A 105 2.79 -2.36 -4.48
N PRO A 106 2.78 -2.31 -3.12
CA PRO A 106 2.57 -3.51 -2.32
C PRO A 106 1.14 -4.05 -2.51
N THR A 107 0.99 -5.36 -2.53
CA THR A 107 -0.30 -6.06 -2.52
C THR A 107 -0.22 -7.28 -1.61
N PHE A 108 -1.29 -7.57 -0.87
CA PHE A 108 -1.33 -8.72 0.04
C PHE A 108 -1.80 -9.98 -0.68
N ALA A 109 -1.13 -11.11 -0.40
CA ALA A 109 -1.70 -12.41 -0.64
C ALA A 109 -3.01 -12.59 0.17
N PRO A 110 -3.98 -13.40 -0.28
CA PRO A 110 -5.30 -13.52 0.38
C PRO A 110 -5.26 -13.96 1.84
N ASN A 111 -4.21 -14.67 2.23
CA ASN A 111 -3.99 -15.10 3.61
C ASN A 111 -3.42 -13.99 4.52
N GLY A 112 -3.10 -12.81 3.97
CA GLY A 112 -2.53 -11.65 4.65
C GLY A 112 -1.09 -11.83 5.14
N ARG A 113 -0.39 -12.90 4.76
CA ARG A 113 0.95 -13.25 5.27
C ARG A 113 2.09 -12.82 4.35
N VAL A 114 1.83 -12.68 3.06
CA VAL A 114 2.87 -12.36 2.06
C VAL A 114 2.47 -11.07 1.37
N ILE A 115 3.44 -10.19 1.15
CA ILE A 115 3.29 -8.98 0.35
C ILE A 115 4.06 -9.18 -0.94
N MET A 116 3.43 -8.94 -2.08
CA MET A 116 4.10 -8.80 -3.38
C MET A 116 4.25 -7.31 -3.69
N PHE A 117 5.34 -6.94 -4.34
CA PHE A 117 5.63 -5.58 -4.78
C PHE A 117 6.51 -5.64 -6.03
N PHE A 118 6.72 -4.53 -6.72
CA PHE A 118 7.71 -4.46 -7.77
C PHE A 118 8.95 -3.71 -7.30
N ARG A 119 10.11 -4.10 -7.85
CA ARG A 119 11.38 -3.40 -7.66
C ARG A 119 11.98 -3.07 -9.00
N GLU A 120 12.37 -1.81 -9.18
CA GLU A 120 13.21 -1.35 -10.29
C GLU A 120 14.63 -1.09 -9.78
N PRO A 121 15.65 -1.80 -10.31
CA PRO A 121 17.03 -1.72 -9.81
C PRO A 121 17.78 -0.44 -10.26
N GLY A 122 17.19 0.37 -11.14
CA GLY A 122 17.86 1.47 -11.83
C GLY A 122 18.79 0.98 -12.96
N GLY A 123 19.25 1.92 -13.79
CA GLY A 123 20.13 1.61 -14.93
C GLY A 123 19.39 0.90 -16.08
N ALA A 124 20.04 -0.05 -16.74
CA ALA A 124 19.48 -0.75 -17.90
C ALA A 124 18.55 -1.94 -17.54
N GLY A 125 18.34 -2.23 -16.26
CA GLY A 125 17.44 -3.29 -15.81
C GLY A 125 16.02 -2.77 -15.61
N GLY A 126 15.01 -3.53 -16.06
CA GLY A 126 13.59 -3.19 -15.86
C GLY A 126 12.98 -3.77 -14.58
N PRO A 127 11.72 -3.40 -14.29
CA PRO A 127 11.04 -3.79 -13.06
C PRO A 127 10.84 -5.31 -12.97
N SER A 128 10.91 -5.83 -11.75
CA SER A 128 10.66 -7.23 -11.45
C SER A 128 9.77 -7.35 -10.22
N LEU A 129 8.98 -8.41 -10.15
CA LEU A 129 8.14 -8.71 -8.99
C LEU A 129 8.94 -9.41 -7.89
N PHE A 130 8.66 -9.04 -6.65
CA PHE A 130 9.23 -9.63 -5.45
C PHE A 130 8.13 -9.92 -4.44
N THR A 131 8.34 -10.91 -3.61
CA THR A 131 7.50 -11.19 -2.44
C THR A 131 8.31 -11.15 -1.17
N VAL A 132 7.70 -10.74 -0.06
CA VAL A 132 8.29 -10.81 1.29
C VAL A 132 7.22 -11.27 2.28
N ASP A 133 7.59 -12.10 3.26
CA ASP A 133 6.70 -12.45 4.37
C ASP A 133 6.48 -11.20 5.23
N VAL A 134 5.30 -11.05 5.83
CA VAL A 134 5.00 -9.90 6.67
C VAL A 134 6.03 -9.73 7.77
N SER A 135 6.70 -10.77 8.28
CA SER A 135 7.81 -10.64 9.25
C SER A 135 9.05 -9.89 8.74
N GLY A 136 9.13 -9.56 7.44
CA GLY A 136 10.29 -8.97 6.79
C GLY A 136 11.33 -10.01 6.37
N ARG A 137 10.97 -11.30 6.37
CA ARG A 137 11.84 -12.41 6.00
C ARG A 137 11.41 -13.02 4.67
N ASN A 138 12.25 -13.91 4.13
CA ASN A 138 11.97 -14.69 2.93
C ASN A 138 11.63 -13.80 1.73
N GLU A 139 12.43 -12.76 1.50
CA GLU A 139 12.32 -11.99 0.26
C GLU A 139 12.73 -12.87 -0.92
N LEU A 140 11.87 -12.96 -1.93
CA LEU A 140 12.06 -13.80 -3.11
C LEU A 140 11.67 -13.01 -4.36
N LYS A 141 12.48 -13.13 -5.42
CA LYS A 141 12.10 -12.66 -6.76
C LYS A 141 11.07 -13.62 -7.36
N VAL A 142 9.99 -13.09 -7.91
CA VAL A 142 8.97 -13.88 -8.62
C VAL A 142 9.42 -14.04 -10.09
N PRO A 143 9.51 -15.26 -10.62
CA PRO A 143 9.83 -15.48 -12.03
C PRO A 143 8.72 -14.96 -12.94
N THR A 144 9.08 -14.11 -13.89
CA THR A 144 8.20 -13.59 -14.95
C THR A 144 8.88 -13.74 -16.31
N PRO A 145 8.14 -13.90 -17.43
CA PRO A 145 8.74 -14.02 -18.77
C PRO A 145 9.52 -12.79 -19.24
N GLY A 146 9.30 -11.64 -18.61
CA GLY A 146 9.97 -10.37 -18.89
C GLY A 146 9.85 -9.42 -17.69
N PHE A 147 10.06 -8.13 -17.92
CA PHE A 147 9.82 -7.11 -16.90
C PHE A 147 8.35 -7.09 -16.47
N ALA A 148 8.12 -6.82 -15.19
CA ALA A 148 6.80 -6.87 -14.59
C ALA A 148 6.69 -5.87 -13.42
N SER A 149 5.57 -5.15 -13.39
CA SER A 149 5.18 -4.15 -12.39
C SER A 149 3.71 -4.33 -12.00
N ASP A 150 3.22 -3.48 -11.10
CA ASP A 150 1.78 -3.36 -10.76
C ASP A 150 1.09 -4.69 -10.36
N PRO A 151 1.66 -5.44 -9.39
CA PRO A 151 1.10 -6.71 -8.99
C PRO A 151 -0.28 -6.56 -8.30
N ALA A 152 -1.16 -7.50 -8.56
CA ALA A 152 -2.41 -7.66 -7.82
C ALA A 152 -2.66 -9.14 -7.51
N TRP A 153 -2.90 -9.46 -6.24
CA TRP A 153 -3.35 -10.80 -5.85
C TRP A 153 -4.84 -10.99 -6.14
N SER A 154 -5.20 -12.14 -6.69
CA SER A 154 -6.59 -12.58 -6.74
C SER A 154 -7.12 -12.84 -5.33
N PRO A 155 -8.45 -12.76 -5.09
CA PRO A 155 -9.05 -13.24 -3.86
C PRO A 155 -8.90 -14.77 -3.72
N LEU A 156 -9.32 -15.33 -2.59
CA LEU A 156 -9.44 -16.79 -2.43
C LEU A 156 -10.32 -17.35 -3.56
N LEU A 157 -9.81 -18.35 -4.28
CA LEU A 157 -10.60 -19.10 -5.25
C LEU A 157 -11.55 -20.01 -4.46
N SER A 158 -12.85 -19.72 -4.57
CA SER A 158 -13.94 -20.53 -4.04
C SER A 158 -14.39 -21.60 -5.03
#